data_AF-A0A151UEH8-F1
#
_entry.id   AF-A0A151UEH8-F1
#
_cell.length_a   1.000
_cell.length_b   1.000
_cell.length_c   1.000
_cell.angle_alpha   90.00
_cell.angle_beta   90.00
_cell.angle_gamma   90.00
#
_symmetry.space_group_name_H-M   'P 1'
#
loop_
_entity.id
_entity.type
_entity.pdbx_description
1 polymer ?
#
loop_
_entity_poly.entity_id
_entity_poly.type
_entity_poly.pdbx_seq_one_letter_code
_entity_poly.pdbx_strand_id
1 'polypeptide(L)'
;RFWGDKWLGNISLADKFPRLYVNSLQNHWTIKNMGTWSGALSIWGLKWRRRRIRRDDTQLQELESLLQEVSFNNMHQDFWVWDPGQDVKYNVNSTYKEKLSWKYGRDEIPVLKKLWKLKMPPKAATLIWRLHQNGNANC
;
A
#
# COMPACT_ATOMS: atom_id res chain seq x y z
N ARG A 1 -6.71 0.88 6.44
CA ARG A 1 -7.13 1.94 7.39
C ARG A 1 -6.78 3.30 6.80
N PHE A 2 -7.69 4.28 6.91
CA PHE A 2 -7.52 5.61 6.31
C PHE A 2 -6.24 6.31 6.77
N TRP A 3 -5.92 6.26 8.06
CA TRP A 3 -4.73 6.94 8.57
C TRP A 3 -3.45 6.12 8.42
N GLY A 4 -3.53 4.81 8.71
CA GLY A 4 -2.34 3.97 8.84
C GLY A 4 -1.84 3.32 7.55
N ASP A 5 -2.69 3.15 6.55
CA ASP A 5 -2.29 2.46 5.32
C ASP A 5 -1.74 3.47 4.30
N LYS A 6 -0.86 3.00 3.42
CA LYS A 6 -0.31 3.75 2.29
C LYS A 6 -1.24 3.64 1.09
N TRP A 7 -2.40 4.28 1.18
CA TRP A 7 -3.40 4.29 0.10
C TRP A 7 -3.41 5.59 -0.70
N LEU A 8 -2.75 6.64 -0.20
CA LEU A 8 -2.61 7.94 -0.85
C LEU A 8 -1.14 8.33 -0.93
N GLY A 9 -0.46 7.83 -1.96
CA GLY A 9 0.99 7.98 -2.15
C GLY A 9 1.84 6.96 -1.37
N ASN A 10 3.11 7.30 -1.13
CA ASN A 10 4.11 6.36 -0.59
C ASN A 10 4.26 6.37 0.94
N ILE A 11 3.59 7.29 1.62
CA ILE A 11 3.66 7.51 3.07
C ILE A 11 2.23 7.44 3.63
N SER A 12 2.07 6.96 4.87
CA SER A 12 0.76 6.93 5.50
C SER A 12 0.29 8.36 5.85
N LEU A 13 -1.02 8.59 5.88
CA LEU A 13 -1.56 9.88 6.31
C LEU A 13 -1.25 10.18 7.78
N ALA A 14 -1.08 9.15 8.62
CA ALA A 14 -0.67 9.30 10.01
C ALA A 14 0.76 9.86 10.13
N ASP A 15 1.68 9.40 9.28
CA ASP A 15 3.07 9.87 9.28
C ASP A 15 3.17 11.28 8.66
N LYS A 16 2.39 11.56 7.61
CA LYS A 16 2.37 12.87 6.95
C LYS A 16 1.70 13.95 7.78
N PHE A 17 0.61 13.61 8.47
CA PHE A 17 -0.21 14.54 9.27
C PHE A 17 -0.38 14.06 10.73
N PRO A 18 0.71 13.96 11.52
CA PRO A 18 0.67 13.34 12.84
C PRO A 18 -0.22 14.09 13.84
N ARG A 19 -0.34 15.42 13.71
CA ARG A 19 -1.21 16.22 14.59
C ARG A 19 -2.69 15.95 14.32
N LEU A 20 -3.07 15.88 13.05
CA LEU A 20 -4.43 15.51 12.65
C LEU A 20 -4.75 14.09 13.09
N TYR A 21 -3.81 13.16 12.92
CA TYR A 21 -3.97 11.78 13.37
C TYR A 21 -4.21 11.66 14.89
N VAL A 22 -3.39 12.31 15.71
CA VAL A 22 -3.57 12.30 17.18
C VAL A 22 -4.91 12.94 17.57
N ASN A 23 -5.35 13.96 16.84
CA ASN A 23 -6.62 14.63 17.08
C ASN A 23 -7.84 13.94 16.45
N SER A 24 -7.68 12.91 15.62
CA SER A 24 -8.82 12.26 14.97
C SER A 24 -9.53 11.26 15.88
N LEU A 25 -10.85 11.18 15.76
CA LEU A 25 -11.69 10.17 16.41
C LEU A 25 -11.78 8.87 15.59
N GLN A 26 -11.26 8.86 14.36
CA GLN A 26 -11.50 7.82 13.36
C GLN A 26 -10.21 7.08 12.96
N ASN A 27 -9.24 6.98 13.87
CA ASN A 27 -7.89 6.44 13.59
C ASN A 27 -7.86 5.01 13.06
N HIS A 28 -8.88 4.21 13.39
CA HIS A 28 -8.99 2.81 12.97
C HIS A 28 -9.99 2.60 11.84
N TRP A 29 -10.62 3.66 11.34
CA TRP A 29 -11.66 3.55 10.33
C TRP A 29 -11.06 3.23 8.95
N THR A 30 -11.82 2.49 8.16
CA THR A 30 -11.52 2.25 6.74
C THR A 30 -11.92 3.46 5.93
N ILE A 31 -11.34 3.62 4.74
CA ILE A 31 -11.64 4.75 3.83
C ILE A 31 -13.16 4.81 3.56
N LYS A 32 -13.78 3.66 3.29
CA LYS A 32 -15.24 3.52 3.11
C LYS A 32 -16.07 4.12 4.26
N ASN A 33 -15.57 4.08 5.51
CA ASN A 33 -16.32 4.58 6.65
C ASN A 33 -16.01 6.05 6.98
N MET A 34 -15.05 6.68 6.30
CA MET A 34 -14.61 8.05 6.58
C MET A 34 -15.52 9.13 5.99
N GLY A 35 -16.51 8.75 5.18
CA GLY A 35 -17.36 9.69 4.47
C GLY A 35 -18.62 9.04 3.95
N THR A 36 -19.45 9.87 3.35
CA THR A 36 -20.64 9.43 2.62
C THR A 36 -20.34 9.50 1.14
N TRP A 37 -20.37 8.33 0.51
CA TRP A 37 -20.17 8.14 -0.92
C TRP A 37 -21.55 7.90 -1.52
N SER A 38 -22.22 8.94 -2.02
CA SER A 38 -23.56 8.78 -2.61
C SER A 38 -23.71 9.63 -3.87
N GLY A 39 -23.92 8.96 -5.00
CA GLY A 39 -24.22 9.61 -6.28
C GLY A 39 -23.12 10.57 -6.73
N ALA A 40 -23.49 11.83 -6.99
CA ALA A 40 -22.64 12.84 -7.60
C ALA A 40 -21.62 13.51 -6.65
N LEU A 41 -21.75 13.34 -5.33
CA LEU A 41 -20.84 13.97 -4.35
C LEU A 41 -20.26 12.95 -3.37
N SER A 42 -18.93 12.98 -3.27
CA SER A 42 -18.16 12.28 -2.24
C SER A 42 -17.82 13.27 -1.14
N ILE A 43 -18.39 13.09 0.04
CA ILE A 43 -18.21 14.02 1.17
C ILE A 43 -17.45 13.31 2.29
N TRP A 44 -16.30 13.88 2.65
CA TRP A 44 -15.49 13.42 3.78
C TRP A 44 -16.09 13.89 5.12
N GLY A 45 -16.30 12.95 6.04
CA GLY A 45 -16.89 13.17 7.36
C GLY A 45 -15.84 13.12 8.48
N LEU A 46 -14.82 13.97 8.41
CA LEU A 46 -13.70 13.97 9.37
C LEU A 46 -14.16 14.46 10.76
N LYS A 47 -13.95 13.63 11.79
CA LYS A 47 -14.31 13.90 13.19
C LYS A 47 -13.07 14.09 14.07
N TRP A 48 -13.09 15.16 14.86
CA TRP A 48 -11.96 15.60 15.69
C TRP A 48 -12.28 15.51 17.19
N ARG A 49 -11.29 15.13 18.00
CA ARG A 49 -11.37 15.03 19.47
C ARG A 49 -11.44 16.40 20.13
N ARG A 50 -10.65 17.35 19.64
CA ARG A 50 -10.54 18.72 20.20
C ARG A 50 -10.82 19.76 19.12
N ARG A 51 -11.23 20.95 19.57
CA ARG A 51 -11.37 22.13 18.71
C ARG A 51 -10.01 22.43 18.06
N ARG A 52 -10.02 22.55 16.74
CA ARG A 52 -8.83 22.80 15.91
C ARG A 52 -8.25 24.18 16.22
N ILE A 53 -6.93 24.30 16.22
CA ILE A 53 -6.21 25.56 16.43
C ILE A 53 -5.56 25.96 15.10
N ARG A 54 -5.36 27.26 14.86
CA ARG A 54 -4.80 27.84 13.61
C ARG A 54 -3.57 27.14 13.02
N ARG A 55 -2.75 26.50 13.86
CA ARG A 55 -1.56 25.77 13.41
C ARG A 55 -1.92 24.47 12.65
N ASP A 56 -3.05 23.86 12.96
CA ASP A 56 -3.53 22.63 12.34
C ASP A 56 -4.23 22.88 11.00
N ASP A 57 -4.67 24.12 10.73
CA ASP A 57 -5.40 24.50 9.52
C ASP A 57 -4.56 24.27 8.25
N THR A 58 -3.25 24.49 8.32
CA THR A 58 -2.34 24.25 7.18
C THR A 58 -2.28 22.79 6.76
N GLN A 59 -2.11 21.87 7.74
CA GLN A 59 -2.12 20.43 7.48
C GLN A 59 -3.49 19.96 6.99
N LEU A 60 -4.55 20.59 7.46
CA LEU A 60 -5.91 20.23 7.09
C LEU A 60 -6.26 20.66 5.67
N GLN A 61 -5.85 21.86 5.26
CA GLN A 61 -5.99 22.33 3.88
C GLN A 61 -5.25 21.42 2.90
N GLU A 62 -4.03 21.01 3.24
CA GLU A 62 -3.26 20.06 2.42
C GLU A 62 -3.93 18.68 2.39
N LEU A 63 -4.47 18.21 3.51
CA LEU A 63 -5.23 16.96 3.53
C LEU A 63 -6.48 17.07 2.64
N GLU A 64 -7.26 18.14 2.78
CA GLU A 64 -8.48 18.35 1.99
C GLU A 64 -8.19 18.44 0.48
N SER A 65 -7.11 19.11 0.08
CA SER A 65 -6.72 19.17 -1.34
C SER A 65 -6.38 17.78 -1.88
N LEU A 66 -5.61 16.98 -1.13
CA LEU A 66 -5.28 15.60 -1.52
C LEU A 66 -6.52 14.72 -1.58
N LEU A 67 -7.48 14.92 -0.68
CA LEU A 67 -8.71 14.15 -0.63
C LEU A 67 -9.72 14.55 -1.72
N GLN A 68 -9.64 15.78 -2.26
CA GLN A 68 -10.45 16.21 -3.40
C GLN A 68 -10.01 15.57 -4.72
N GLU A 69 -8.73 15.23 -4.86
CA GLU A 69 -8.21 14.50 -6.03
C GLU A 69 -8.69 13.05 -6.07
N VAL A 70 -9.17 12.50 -4.94
CA VAL A 70 -9.65 11.13 -4.85
C VAL A 70 -11.12 11.06 -5.26
N SER A 71 -11.39 10.41 -6.39
CA SER A 71 -12.76 10.05 -6.80
C SER A 71 -13.04 8.58 -6.47
N PHE A 72 -14.11 8.31 -5.72
CA PHE A 72 -14.58 6.96 -5.47
C PHE A 72 -15.69 6.62 -6.45
N ASN A 73 -15.45 5.63 -7.30
CA ASN A 73 -16.49 5.09 -8.15
C ASN A 73 -17.23 3.97 -7.42
N ASN A 74 -18.39 4.29 -6.86
CA ASN A 74 -19.24 3.31 -6.17
C ASN A 74 -19.84 2.23 -7.09
N MET A 75 -19.69 2.35 -8.41
CA MET A 75 -20.27 1.39 -9.37
C MET A 75 -19.37 0.19 -9.65
N HIS A 76 -18.10 0.20 -9.21
CA HIS A 76 -17.18 -0.91 -9.43
C HIS A 76 -16.66 -1.48 -8.11
N GLN A 77 -16.60 -2.81 -8.06
CA GLN A 77 -16.00 -3.53 -6.95
C GLN A 77 -14.47 -3.41 -7.03
N ASP A 78 -13.82 -3.17 -5.90
CA ASP A 78 -12.35 -3.12 -5.80
C ASP A 78 -11.74 -4.41 -6.34
N PHE A 79 -10.71 -4.27 -7.19
CA PHE A 79 -9.92 -5.38 -7.70
C PHE A 79 -8.45 -5.23 -7.28
N TRP A 80 -7.82 -6.36 -6.98
CA TRP A 80 -6.40 -6.41 -6.63
C TRP A 80 -5.55 -6.22 -7.88
N VAL A 81 -4.71 -5.19 -7.88
CA VAL A 81 -3.70 -4.96 -8.92
C VAL A 81 -2.36 -5.50 -8.44
N TRP A 82 -1.72 -6.34 -9.26
CA TRP A 82 -0.34 -6.74 -9.07
C TRP A 82 0.54 -5.73 -9.81
N ASP A 83 1.15 -4.78 -9.10
CA ASP A 83 2.08 -3.82 -9.72
C ASP A 83 3.54 -4.11 -9.36
N PRO A 84 4.24 -4.79 -10.28
CA PRO A 84 5.67 -4.63 -10.40
C PRO A 84 6.11 -3.89 -11.67
N GLY A 85 5.17 -3.30 -12.40
CA GLY A 85 5.42 -2.71 -13.71
C GLY A 85 4.13 -2.39 -14.43
N GLN A 86 3.35 -1.45 -13.90
CA GLN A 86 2.22 -0.73 -14.53
C GLN A 86 1.10 -1.58 -15.17
N ASP A 87 1.16 -2.91 -15.10
CA ASP A 87 0.14 -3.78 -15.65
C ASP A 87 -0.89 -4.15 -14.58
N VAL A 88 -2.14 -3.77 -14.85
CA VAL A 88 -3.30 -3.96 -13.96
C VAL A 88 -3.66 -5.44 -13.73
N LYS A 89 -3.07 -6.36 -14.51
CA LYS A 89 -3.43 -7.79 -14.51
C LYS A 89 -2.26 -8.67 -14.07
N TYR A 90 -2.53 -9.55 -13.10
CA TYR A 90 -1.62 -10.61 -12.71
C TYR A 90 -1.29 -11.50 -13.91
N ASN A 91 -0.04 -11.45 -14.36
CA ASN A 91 0.48 -12.37 -15.36
C ASN A 91 1.55 -13.24 -14.70
N VAL A 92 1.39 -14.56 -14.83
CA VAL A 92 2.39 -15.54 -14.37
C VAL A 92 3.74 -15.26 -15.03
N ASN A 93 3.75 -14.81 -16.30
CA ASN A 93 4.95 -14.49 -17.05
C ASN A 93 5.70 -13.25 -16.52
N SER A 94 4.99 -12.15 -16.20
CA SER A 94 5.63 -10.96 -15.59
C SER A 94 6.16 -11.29 -14.20
N THR A 95 5.37 -12.00 -13.40
CA THR A 95 5.77 -12.48 -12.07
C THR A 95 7.00 -13.37 -12.12
N TYR A 96 7.09 -14.27 -13.12
CA TYR A 96 8.25 -15.14 -13.29
C TYR A 96 9.48 -14.38 -13.77
N LYS A 97 9.32 -13.41 -14.69
CA LYS A 97 10.42 -12.56 -15.17
C LYS A 97 11.01 -11.71 -14.05
N GLU A 98 10.19 -11.17 -13.16
CA GLU A 98 10.66 -10.50 -11.96
C GLU A 98 11.31 -11.44 -10.94
N LYS A 99 10.68 -12.58 -10.69
CA LYS A 99 11.30 -13.70 -9.97
C LYS A 99 12.46 -14.34 -10.73
N LEU A 100 12.94 -13.78 -11.82
CA LEU A 100 14.19 -14.19 -12.44
C LEU A 100 15.17 -13.02 -12.49
N SER A 101 14.70 -11.77 -12.42
CA SER A 101 15.54 -10.57 -12.39
C SER A 101 16.10 -10.25 -11.00
N TRP A 102 15.50 -10.75 -9.90
CA TRP A 102 15.93 -10.66 -8.48
C TRP A 102 16.96 -9.56 -8.17
N LYS A 103 16.49 -8.31 -8.14
CA LYS A 103 17.17 -7.21 -7.44
C LYS A 103 16.47 -7.00 -6.11
N TYR A 104 17.14 -7.32 -4.99
CA TYR A 104 16.70 -6.89 -3.68
C TYR A 104 17.46 -5.60 -3.36
N GLY A 105 16.89 -4.46 -3.71
CA GLY A 105 17.65 -3.20 -3.74
C GLY A 105 18.73 -3.23 -4.83
N ARG A 106 20.00 -3.02 -4.46
CA ARG A 106 21.14 -2.90 -5.41
C ARG A 106 21.96 -4.18 -5.58
N ASP A 107 21.73 -5.21 -4.75
CA ASP A 107 22.52 -6.44 -4.77
C ASP A 107 21.74 -7.63 -5.34
N GLU A 108 22.36 -8.30 -6.31
CA GLU A 108 21.91 -9.59 -6.84
C GLU A 108 22.35 -10.70 -5.89
N ILE A 109 21.43 -11.54 -5.40
CA ILE A 109 21.80 -12.71 -4.58
C ILE A 109 22.17 -13.86 -5.54
N PRO A 110 23.48 -14.19 -5.71
CA PRO A 110 23.92 -15.12 -6.76
C PRO A 110 23.46 -16.56 -6.53
N VAL A 111 23.19 -16.90 -5.26
CA VAL A 111 22.72 -18.22 -4.81
C VAL A 111 21.34 -18.55 -5.41
N LEU A 112 20.43 -17.57 -5.47
CA LEU A 112 19.08 -17.78 -5.98
C LEU A 112 19.05 -17.92 -7.49
N LYS A 113 19.92 -17.20 -8.21
CA LYS A 113 20.08 -17.34 -9.67
C LYS A 113 20.58 -18.73 -10.06
N LYS A 114 21.45 -19.33 -9.23
CA LYS A 114 21.89 -20.73 -9.41
C LYS A 114 20.76 -21.69 -9.07
N LEU A 115 20.01 -21.44 -7.99
CA LEU A 115 18.89 -22.30 -7.56
C LEU A 115 17.88 -22.54 -8.70
N TRP A 116 17.48 -21.49 -9.41
CA TRP A 116 16.52 -21.58 -10.51
C TRP A 116 17.09 -22.21 -11.80
N LYS A 117 18.41 -22.38 -11.89
CA LYS A 117 19.09 -23.07 -13.01
C LYS A 117 19.33 -24.55 -12.75
N LEU A 118 19.12 -25.03 -11.53
CA LEU A 118 19.29 -26.44 -11.20
C LEU A 118 18.16 -27.26 -11.83
N LYS A 119 18.50 -28.45 -12.34
CA LYS A 119 17.53 -29.43 -12.86
C LYS A 119 16.78 -30.11 -11.71
N MET A 120 15.98 -29.33 -10.98
CA MET A 120 15.15 -29.83 -9.89
C MET A 120 13.68 -29.50 -10.14
N PRO A 121 12.74 -30.28 -9.55
CA PRO A 121 11.33 -29.96 -9.62
C PRO A 121 11.06 -28.54 -9.09
N PRO A 122 10.18 -27.74 -9.73
CA PRO A 122 9.89 -26.37 -9.30
C PRO A 122 9.44 -26.24 -7.84
N LYS A 123 8.78 -27.28 -7.32
CA LYS A 123 8.36 -27.36 -5.90
C LYS A 123 9.55 -27.40 -4.94
N ALA A 124 10.63 -28.12 -5.30
CA ALA A 124 11.85 -28.20 -4.49
C ALA A 124 12.61 -26.86 -4.50
N ALA A 125 12.75 -26.23 -5.68
CA ALA A 125 13.37 -24.91 -5.78
C ALA A 125 12.60 -23.85 -4.97
N THR A 126 11.26 -23.89 -5.02
CA THR A 126 10.41 -22.97 -4.25
C THR A 126 10.53 -23.21 -2.74
N LEU A 127 10.63 -24.46 -2.29
CA LEU A 127 10.82 -24.80 -0.88
C LEU A 127 12.17 -24.26 -0.36
N ILE A 128 13.26 -24.52 -1.09
CA ILE A 128 14.61 -24.03 -0.74
C ILE A 128 14.64 -22.51 -0.70
N TRP A 129 14.01 -21.85 -1.66
CA TRP A 129 13.87 -20.40 -1.68
C TRP A 129 13.12 -19.86 -0.45
N ARG A 130 11.99 -20.47 -0.07
CA ARG A 130 11.23 -20.08 1.13
C ARG A 130 12.04 -20.27 2.41
N LEU A 131 12.79 -21.37 2.51
CA LEU A 131 13.68 -21.63 3.65
C LEU A 131 14.77 -20.56 3.77
N HIS A 132 15.38 -20.17 2.64
CA HIS A 132 16.39 -19.11 2.62
C HIS A 132 15.83 -17.74 3.05
N GLN A 133 14.63 -17.38 2.58
CA GLN A 133 13.97 -16.12 2.94
C GLN A 133 13.59 -16.07 4.43
N ASN A 134 13.02 -17.16 4.96
CA ASN A 134 12.64 -17.22 6.37
C ASN A 134 13.86 -17.26 7.31
N GLY A 135 14.99 -17.80 6.85
CA GLY A 135 16.25 -17.78 7.60
C GLY A 135 16.87 -16.37 7.72
N ASN A 136 16.73 -15.52 6.69
CA ASN A 136 17.25 -14.15 6.70
C ASN A 136 16.34 -13.13 7.40
N ALA A 137 15.12 -13.50 7.77
CA ALA A 137 14.18 -12.62 8.48
C ALA A 137 14.34 -12.63 10.02
N ASN A 138 15.24 -13.47 10.56
CA ASN A 138 15.47 -13.67 11.99
C ASN A 138 16.88 -13.25 12.47
N CYS A 139 17.56 -12.36 11.74
CA CYS A 139 18.83 -11.76 12.16
C CYS A 139 18.75 -10.23 12.11
#